data_AF-A0A7C7VQZ9-F1
#
_entry.id   AF-A0A7C7VQZ9-F1
#
_cell.length_a   1.000
_cell.length_b   1.000
_cell.length_c   1.000
_cell.angle_alpha   90.00
_cell.angle_beta   90.00
_cell.angle_gamma   90.00
#
_symmetry.space_group_name_H-M   'P 1'
#
loop_
_entity.id
_entity.type
_entity.pdbx_description
1 polymer ?
#
loop_
_entity_poly.entity_id
_entity_poly.type
_entity_poly.pdbx_seq_one_letter_code
_entity_poly.pdbx_strand_id
1 'polypeptide(L)'
;MDWVTEMAGKRNIWLRMFLALSLLALGIILSISGILLFLAPSGKAVARTITFLGLTKRQWTLIHYYSGFATVGIGFSHLIINRRPFLIYLRSIFQR
;
A
#
# COMPACT_ATOMS: atom_id res chain seq x y z
N MET A 1 -15.28 -34.11 -2.16
CA MET A 1 -14.74 -32.80 -1.74
C MET A 1 -13.92 -33.06 -0.49
N ASP A 2 -12.62 -33.14 -0.68
CA ASP A 2 -11.61 -33.61 0.27
C ASP A 2 -11.05 -32.42 1.06
N TRP A 3 -11.03 -32.55 2.38
CA TRP A 3 -10.73 -31.52 3.39
C TRP A 3 -9.45 -30.70 3.14
N VAL A 4 -8.49 -31.25 2.38
CA VAL A 4 -7.27 -30.54 1.94
C VAL A 4 -7.61 -29.36 1.02
N THR A 5 -8.56 -29.53 0.10
CA THR A 5 -8.99 -28.48 -0.85
C THR A 5 -9.74 -27.35 -0.16
N GLU A 6 -10.51 -27.67 0.89
CA GLU A 6 -11.24 -26.70 1.69
C GLU A 6 -10.29 -25.84 2.54
N MET A 7 -9.29 -26.46 3.17
CA MET A 7 -8.25 -25.78 3.94
C MET A 7 -7.35 -24.90 3.05
N ALA A 8 -7.01 -25.37 1.85
CA ALA A 8 -6.27 -24.61 0.85
C ALA A 8 -7.07 -23.41 0.32
N GLY A 9 -8.39 -23.57 0.12
CA GLY A 9 -9.30 -22.48 -0.27
C GLY A 9 -9.43 -21.40 0.79
N LYS A 10 -9.62 -21.80 2.07
CA LYS A 10 -9.71 -20.88 3.21
C LYS A 10 -8.41 -20.09 3.45
N ARG A 11 -7.24 -20.74 3.37
CA ARG A 11 -5.93 -20.06 3.53
C ARG A 11 -5.68 -18.98 2.47
N ASN A 12 -6.18 -19.19 1.25
CA ASN A 12 -6.04 -18.25 0.13
C ASN A 12 -6.92 -16.98 0.34
N ILE A 13 -8.08 -17.09 0.99
CA ILE A 13 -8.96 -15.95 1.24
C ILE A 13 -8.36 -14.99 2.28
N TRP A 14 -7.83 -15.53 3.39
CA TRP A 14 -7.22 -14.73 4.44
C TRP A 14 -5.99 -13.98 3.94
N LEU A 15 -5.15 -14.64 3.13
CA LEU A 15 -3.99 -13.98 2.51
C LEU A 15 -4.40 -12.85 1.57
N ARG A 16 -5.46 -13.05 0.75
CA ARG A 16 -6.00 -12.00 -0.12
C ARG A 16 -6.53 -10.81 0.66
N MET A 17 -7.31 -11.07 1.71
CA MET A 17 -7.85 -10.04 2.59
C MET A 17 -6.72 -9.28 3.30
N PHE A 18 -5.73 -10.00 3.83
CA PHE A 18 -4.56 -9.40 4.47
C PHE A 18 -3.84 -8.45 3.51
N LEU A 19 -3.50 -8.90 2.29
CA LEU A 19 -2.83 -8.05 1.30
C LEU A 19 -3.66 -6.83 0.92
N ALA A 20 -4.98 -6.98 0.76
CA ALA A 20 -5.87 -5.87 0.44
C ALA A 20 -5.94 -4.84 1.59
N LEU A 21 -6.08 -5.30 2.83
CA LEU A 21 -6.13 -4.42 4.00
C LEU A 21 -4.77 -3.75 4.25
N SER A 22 -3.66 -4.46 4.06
CA SER A 22 -2.31 -3.88 4.14
C SER A 22 -2.12 -2.79 3.09
N LEU A 23 -2.57 -3.00 1.85
CA LEU A 23 -2.51 -1.98 0.80
C LEU A 23 -3.38 -0.77 1.14
N LEU A 24 -4.58 -0.99 1.67
CA LEU A 24 -5.46 0.11 2.09
C LEU A 24 -4.81 0.93 3.22
N ALA A 25 -4.29 0.26 4.25
CA ALA A 25 -3.62 0.92 5.37
C ALA A 25 -2.38 1.71 4.92
N LEU A 26 -1.52 1.11 4.08
CA LEU A 26 -0.34 1.81 3.54
C LEU A 26 -0.73 2.96 2.62
N GLY A 27 -1.79 2.80 1.83
CA GLY A 27 -2.34 3.86 0.98
C GLY A 27 -2.80 5.08 1.81
N ILE A 28 -3.43 4.85 2.96
CA ILE A 28 -3.79 5.91 3.91
C ILE A 28 -2.54 6.59 4.45
N ILE A 29 -1.53 5.83 4.91
CA ILE A 29 -0.27 6.39 5.41
C ILE A 29 0.44 7.22 4.34
N LEU A 30 0.50 6.74 3.10
CA LEU A 30 1.07 7.45 1.96
C LEU A 30 0.32 8.74 1.64
N SER A 31 -1.01 8.70 1.69
CA SER A 31 -1.85 9.87 1.41
C SER A 31 -1.62 10.95 2.47
N ILE A 32 -1.67 10.58 3.76
CA ILE A 32 -1.43 11.51 4.87
C ILE A 32 -0.01 12.07 4.79
N SER A 33 1.00 11.21 4.68
CA SER A 33 2.40 11.66 4.62
C SER A 33 2.69 12.51 3.38
N GLY A 34 2.07 12.21 2.23
CA GLY A 34 2.17 13.01 1.02
C GLY A 34 1.57 14.40 1.19
N ILE A 35 0.37 14.50 1.77
CA ILE A 35 -0.28 15.79 2.09
C ILE A 35 0.59 16.60 3.06
N LEU A 36 1.08 15.97 4.13
CA LEU A 36 1.92 16.64 5.11
C LEU A 36 3.24 17.13 4.49
N LEU A 37 3.87 16.35 3.60
CA LEU A 37 5.09 16.76 2.90
C LEU A 37 4.85 17.86 1.88
N PHE A 38 3.69 17.85 1.22
CA PHE A 38 3.26 18.91 0.30
C PHE A 38 3.10 20.25 1.04
N LEU A 39 2.50 20.22 2.24
CA LEU A 39 2.33 21.40 3.09
C LEU A 39 3.60 21.77 3.88
N ALA A 40 4.57 20.88 3.98
CA ALA A 40 5.73 21.09 4.84
C ALA A 40 6.62 22.22 4.31
N PRO A 41 6.89 23.26 5.12
CA PRO A 41 7.69 24.40 4.72
C PRO A 41 9.07 24.00 4.18
N SER A 42 9.56 24.73 3.19
CA SER A 42 10.82 24.47 2.47
C SER A 42 11.89 25.50 2.83
N GLY A 43 13.14 25.06 2.95
CA GLY A 43 14.28 25.92 3.29
C GLY A 43 15.32 25.23 4.20
N LYS A 44 16.60 25.61 4.07
CA LYS A 44 17.72 24.98 4.81
C LYS A 44 17.57 25.06 6.34
N ALA A 45 16.97 26.14 6.84
CA ALA A 45 16.73 26.33 8.27
C ALA A 45 15.56 25.47 8.80
N VAL A 46 14.58 25.15 7.96
CA VAL A 46 13.32 24.51 8.37
C VAL A 46 13.40 22.98 8.34
N ALA A 47 14.42 22.41 7.68
CA ALA A 47 14.62 20.97 7.58
C ALA A 47 14.79 20.25 8.93
N ARG A 48 15.22 20.98 9.98
CA ARG A 48 15.38 20.46 11.35
C ARG A 48 14.26 20.86 12.30
N THR A 49 13.34 21.70 11.87
CA THR A 49 12.20 22.11 12.69
C THR A 49 11.15 21.01 12.70
N ILE A 50 10.57 20.76 13.87
CA ILE A 50 9.39 19.90 14.02
C ILE A 50 8.25 20.54 13.21
N THR A 51 7.67 19.80 12.26
CA THR A 51 6.66 20.35 11.34
C THR A 51 5.25 19.92 11.72
N PHE A 52 5.01 18.61 11.80
CA PHE A 52 3.66 18.06 12.01
C PHE A 52 3.72 16.87 12.95
N LEU A 53 2.77 16.80 13.89
CA LEU A 53 2.61 15.72 14.87
C LEU A 53 3.90 15.36 15.62
N GLY A 54 4.72 16.36 15.96
CA GLY A 54 5.98 16.14 16.69
C GLY A 54 7.13 15.58 15.84
N LEU A 55 6.92 15.36 14.54
CA LEU A 55 7.92 14.84 13.62
C LEU A 55 8.49 15.94 12.71
N THR A 56 9.76 15.81 12.40
CA THR A 56 10.47 16.64 11.42
C THR A 56 10.04 16.28 9.99
N LYS A 57 10.21 17.21 9.05
CA LYS A 57 10.01 16.95 7.61
C LYS A 57 10.78 15.72 7.14
N ARG A 58 12.03 15.54 7.60
CA ARG A 58 12.87 14.39 7.25
C ARG A 58 12.25 13.06 7.71
N GLN A 59 11.70 13.01 8.91
CA GLN A 59 11.03 11.81 9.41
C GLN A 59 9.78 11.49 8.59
N TRP A 60 8.97 12.50 8.26
CA TRP A 60 7.84 12.33 7.33
C TRP A 60 8.26 11.83 5.96
N THR A 61 9.38 12.32 5.42
CA THR A 61 9.94 11.83 4.15
C THR A 61 10.34 10.36 4.24
N LEU A 62 10.97 9.94 5.34
CA LEU A 62 11.34 8.54 5.55
C LEU A 62 10.10 7.64 5.65
N ILE A 63 9.08 8.06 6.41
CA ILE A 63 7.81 7.34 6.50
C ILE A 63 7.21 7.18 5.10
N HIS A 64 7.10 8.28 4.34
CA HIS A 64 6.54 8.24 2.99
C HIS A 64 7.31 7.31 2.05
N TYR A 65 8.65 7.38 2.06
CA TYR A 65 9.50 6.55 1.21
C TYR A 65 9.38 5.07 1.55
N TYR A 66 9.53 4.69 2.82
CA TYR A 66 9.47 3.28 3.22
C TYR A 66 8.06 2.70 3.05
N SER A 67 7.01 3.47 3.38
CA SER A 67 5.63 3.07 3.10
C SER A 67 5.39 2.93 1.59
N GLY A 68 6.01 3.78 0.76
CA GLY A 68 5.96 3.70 -0.70
C GLY A 68 6.55 2.40 -1.22
N PHE A 69 7.78 2.08 -0.83
CA PHE A 69 8.44 0.82 -1.20
C PHE A 69 7.65 -0.40 -0.72
N ALA A 70 7.15 -0.38 0.52
CA ALA A 70 6.30 -1.47 1.04
C ALA A 70 5.02 -1.63 0.22
N THR A 71 4.36 -0.53 -0.16
CA THR A 71 3.15 -0.56 -0.98
C THR A 71 3.41 -1.18 -2.34
N VAL A 72 4.52 -0.86 -2.98
CA VAL A 72 4.91 -1.46 -4.27
C VAL A 72 5.10 -2.98 -4.12
N GLY A 73 5.87 -3.43 -3.12
CA GLY A 73 6.11 -4.86 -2.90
C GLY A 73 4.84 -5.66 -2.58
N ILE A 74 3.98 -5.12 -1.71
CA ILE A 74 2.69 -5.74 -1.38
C ILE A 74 1.74 -5.67 -2.59
N GLY A 75 1.80 -4.60 -3.38
CA GLY A 75 1.01 -4.43 -4.60
C GLY A 75 1.31 -5.50 -5.64
N PHE A 76 2.60 -5.77 -5.89
CA PHE A 76 3.01 -6.88 -6.73
C PHE A 76 2.52 -8.22 -6.19
N SER A 77 2.66 -8.47 -4.88
CA SER A 77 2.17 -9.69 -4.24
C SER A 77 0.65 -9.86 -4.41
N HIS A 78 -0.09 -8.76 -4.25
CA HIS A 78 -1.53 -8.72 -4.47
C HIS A 78 -1.91 -9.07 -5.91
N LEU A 79 -1.21 -8.53 -6.91
CA LEU A 79 -1.44 -8.85 -8.32
C LEU A 79 -1.13 -10.31 -8.65
N ILE A 80 -0.02 -10.86 -8.15
CA ILE A 80 0.37 -12.26 -8.38
C ILE A 80 -0.70 -13.21 -7.83
N ILE A 81 -1.15 -12.98 -6.59
CA ILE A 81 -2.16 -13.82 -5.94
C ILE A 81 -3.53 -13.65 -6.59
N ASN A 82 -3.88 -12.45 -7.05
CA ASN A 82 -5.14 -12.13 -7.72
C ASN A 82 -5.04 -12.13 -9.26
N ARG A 83 -4.04 -12.80 -9.85
CA ARG A 83 -3.79 -12.78 -11.31
C ARG A 83 -4.98 -13.23 -12.16
N ARG A 84 -5.73 -14.25 -11.71
CA ARG A 84 -6.88 -14.81 -12.44
C ARG A 84 -8.02 -13.79 -12.57
N PRO A 85 -8.59 -13.26 -11.47
CA PRO A 85 -9.60 -12.20 -11.56
C PRO A 85 -9.07 -10.95 -12.25
N PHE A 86 -7.82 -10.57 -12.03
CA PHE A 86 -7.20 -9.42 -12.70
C PHE A 86 -7.21 -9.56 -14.24
N LEU A 87 -6.81 -10.71 -14.79
CA LEU A 87 -6.84 -10.96 -16.24
C LEU A 87 -8.26 -11.01 -16.80
N ILE A 88 -9.24 -11.49 -16.04
CA ILE A 88 -10.65 -11.47 -16.44
C ILE A 88 -11.14 -10.02 -16.56
N TYR A 89 -10.87 -9.19 -15.55
CA TYR A 89 -11.21 -7.77 -15.61
C TYR A 89 -10.51 -7.05 -16.75
N LEU A 90 -9.22 -7.32 -16.96
CA LEU A 90 -8.47 -6.72 -18.06
C LEU A 90 -9.09 -7.08 -19.42
N ARG A 91 -9.42 -8.36 -19.65
CA ARG A 91 -10.10 -8.80 -20.88
C ARG A 91 -11.46 -8.13 -21.05
N SER A 92 -12.22 -7.94 -19.97
CA SER A 92 -13.54 -7.30 -20.04
C SER A 92 -13.48 -5.83 -20.48
N ILE A 93 -12.34 -5.15 -20.27
CA ILE A 93 -12.14 -3.76 -20.73
C ILE A 93 -11.91 -3.72 -22.24
N PHE A 94 -11.18 -4.68 -22.81
CA PHE A 94 -10.86 -4.73 -24.24
C PHE A 94 -11.95 -5.39 -25.12
N GLN A 95 -12.93 -6.05 -24.50
CA GLN A 95 -14.06 -6.68 -25.19
C GLN A 95 -15.32 -5.78 -25.23
N ARG A 96 -15.21 -4.53 -24.77
CA ARG A 96 -16.18 -3.46 -25.01
C ARG A 96 -15.72 -2.60 -26.17
#